data_AF-A0A8D2Q4K3-F1
#
_entry.id   AF-A0A8D2Q4K3-F1
#
_cell.length_a   1.000
_cell.length_b   1.000
_cell.length_c   1.000
_cell.angle_alpha   90.00
_cell.angle_beta   90.00
_cell.angle_gamma   90.00
#
_symmetry.space_group_name_H-M   'P 1'
#
loop_
_entity.id
_entity.type
_entity.pdbx_description
1 polymer ?
#
loop_
_entity_poly.entity_id
_entity_poly.type
_entity_poly.pdbx_seq_one_letter_code
_entity_poly.pdbx_strand_id
1 'polypeptide(L)'
;MAQNSEQRRDVSFTSYLNFKSLSESSQPKGGEATQTNPDQVKPPDQPSDVSEKQRGKVTSIYLNPFHDAADLDKEKEITFLLKELDILRASNEKLQDRLSEKDKELRTIKLDLELCEKEAEAKIAGKAAALVEEIHSAQRERDEAIMTRLKLANEERDDACKQIQLLEQSFETLENINPEENDMTLQELLNRINNADTGSAIWRSGAVIVDRIYRTQERRKKITAEEMSAVIEERDAALAQCKRLEQELHHMKEQNQTSANNTRHLTAENNQERALKEKLLAMQQERETVIQQYATLEEELQTLRIYYSLHQSLSQEVNLKDQFNSTLATYEKALKNRGDVVSMLLLQNEELATQLQQMADEKANTESKLQQALEASQETNEKLQKLQRLVDVLRKKIGAGTTRTVI
;
A
#
# COMPACT_ATOMS: atom_id res chain seq x y z
N MET A 1 55.48 -33.52 -28.28
CA MET A 1 55.79 -32.25 -27.58
C MET A 1 54.66 -31.29 -27.96
N ALA A 2 53.59 -31.21 -27.17
CA ALA A 2 53.39 -30.26 -26.06
C ALA A 2 53.41 -28.80 -26.58
N GLN A 3 52.44 -27.91 -26.34
CA GLN A 3 51.37 -27.84 -25.33
C GLN A 3 50.40 -26.67 -25.67
N ASN A 4 49.11 -26.88 -25.39
CA ASN A 4 48.11 -25.99 -24.76
C ASN A 4 48.09 -24.46 -24.95
N SER A 5 46.91 -23.92 -25.27
CA SER A 5 46.05 -23.28 -24.24
C SER A 5 44.63 -22.98 -24.75
N GLU A 6 43.67 -23.67 -24.14
CA GLU A 6 42.23 -23.39 -24.16
C GLU A 6 41.89 -22.16 -23.29
N GLN A 7 40.81 -21.46 -23.64
CA GLN A 7 40.08 -20.67 -22.66
C GLN A 7 38.57 -20.75 -22.91
N ARG A 8 37.96 -21.81 -22.35
CA ARG A 8 36.54 -21.87 -22.01
C ARG A 8 36.31 -21.01 -20.75
N ARG A 9 35.22 -20.25 -20.71
CA ARG A 9 34.66 -19.73 -19.46
C ARG A 9 33.34 -20.43 -19.20
N ASP A 10 33.34 -21.25 -18.17
CA ASP A 10 32.17 -21.74 -17.47
C ASP A 10 31.57 -20.60 -16.61
N VAL A 11 30.24 -20.52 -16.56
CA VAL A 11 29.53 -19.95 -15.41
C VAL A 11 28.43 -20.93 -15.04
N SER A 12 28.72 -21.72 -14.01
CA SER A 12 27.77 -22.52 -13.25
C SER A 12 26.97 -21.61 -12.31
N PHE A 13 25.65 -21.74 -12.29
CA PHE A 13 24.86 -21.38 -11.11
C PHE A 13 23.86 -22.50 -10.81
N THR A 14 24.21 -23.32 -9.83
CA THR A 14 23.34 -24.30 -9.19
C THR A 14 22.70 -23.66 -7.96
N SER A 15 21.37 -23.66 -7.91
CA SER A 15 20.64 -23.64 -6.63
C SER A 15 19.42 -24.54 -6.71
N TYR A 16 19.51 -25.61 -5.92
CA TYR A 16 18.52 -26.60 -5.56
C TYR A 16 17.14 -26.00 -5.23
N LEU A 17 16.07 -26.66 -5.68
CA LEU A 17 14.92 -26.99 -4.83
C LEU A 17 14.26 -28.27 -5.33
N ASN A 18 14.09 -29.17 -4.38
CA ASN A 18 13.74 -30.57 -4.49
C ASN A 18 12.23 -30.70 -4.23
N PHE A 19 11.46 -31.32 -5.13
CA PHE A 19 10.16 -31.88 -4.75
C PHE A 19 10.06 -33.32 -5.25
N LYS A 20 9.99 -34.20 -4.24
CA LYS A 20 9.81 -35.64 -4.34
C LYS A 20 8.59 -35.99 -5.17
N SER A 21 8.82 -36.92 -6.09
CA SER A 21 7.85 -37.84 -6.66
C SER A 21 6.99 -38.54 -5.59
N LEU A 22 5.69 -38.55 -5.80
CA LEU A 22 4.86 -39.73 -5.53
C LEU A 22 3.99 -39.98 -6.76
N SER A 23 4.34 -41.06 -7.45
CA SER A 23 3.52 -41.72 -8.47
C SER A 23 2.42 -42.49 -7.76
N GLU A 24 1.17 -42.42 -8.25
CA GLU A 24 0.31 -43.61 -8.34
C GLU A 24 -0.88 -43.39 -9.30
N SER A 25 -0.88 -44.24 -10.32
CA SER A 25 -1.96 -44.73 -11.17
C SER A 25 -3.41 -44.33 -10.82
N SER A 26 -4.18 -43.86 -11.81
CA SER A 26 -5.19 -44.70 -12.49
C SER A 26 -6.01 -43.93 -13.53
N GLN A 27 -6.39 -44.68 -14.57
CA GLN A 27 -7.10 -44.32 -15.80
C GLN A 27 -8.59 -43.90 -15.62
N PRO A 28 -9.26 -43.45 -16.70
CA PRO A 28 -10.43 -42.58 -16.65
C PRO A 28 -11.77 -43.32 -16.73
N LYS A 29 -12.82 -42.70 -16.18
CA LYS A 29 -14.25 -42.91 -16.50
C LYS A 29 -14.90 -41.53 -16.36
N GLY A 30 -15.58 -40.98 -17.35
CA GLY A 30 -16.81 -41.50 -17.93
C GLY A 30 -17.86 -40.41 -17.63
N GLY A 31 -18.40 -39.78 -18.67
CA GLY A 31 -19.20 -38.58 -18.53
C GLY A 31 -20.56 -38.79 -17.89
N GLU A 32 -21.19 -37.68 -17.49
CA GLU A 32 -22.64 -37.56 -17.56
C GLU A 32 -23.08 -36.10 -17.53
N ALA A 33 -24.27 -35.90 -18.10
CA ALA A 33 -24.85 -34.67 -18.58
C ALA A 33 -25.24 -33.69 -17.47
N THR A 34 -25.09 -32.40 -17.81
CA THR A 34 -25.70 -31.27 -17.13
C THR A 34 -27.23 -31.30 -17.34
N GLN A 35 -27.99 -31.39 -16.25
CA GLN A 35 -29.40 -31.01 -16.22
C GLN A 35 -29.60 -29.86 -15.22
N THR A 36 -30.28 -28.83 -15.71
CA THR A 36 -30.72 -27.61 -15.03
C THR A 36 -32.01 -27.85 -14.24
N ASN A 37 -32.08 -27.40 -12.98
CA ASN A 37 -33.07 -26.40 -12.53
C ASN A 37 -32.88 -26.00 -11.04
N PRO A 38 -33.42 -24.82 -10.64
CA PRO A 38 -33.07 -24.13 -9.40
C PRO A 38 -34.07 -24.42 -8.26
N ASP A 39 -33.59 -24.39 -7.02
CA ASP A 39 -34.46 -24.32 -5.84
C ASP A 39 -34.14 -23.10 -4.98
N GLN A 40 -35.21 -22.37 -4.69
CA GLN A 40 -35.30 -21.21 -3.83
C GLN A 40 -35.18 -21.64 -2.37
N VAL A 41 -34.35 -20.93 -1.59
CA VAL A 41 -34.35 -21.06 -0.12
C VAL A 41 -34.86 -19.74 0.48
N LYS A 42 -36.03 -19.84 1.11
CA LYS A 42 -36.71 -18.81 1.90
C LYS A 42 -36.45 -19.09 3.40
N PRO A 43 -36.25 -18.06 4.25
CA PRO A 43 -35.99 -18.26 5.69
C PRO A 43 -37.28 -18.43 6.51
N PRO A 44 -37.20 -18.94 7.77
CA PRO A 44 -38.35 -19.36 8.55
C PRO A 44 -38.94 -18.25 9.41
N ASP A 45 -40.26 -18.06 9.32
CA ASP A 45 -41.09 -17.30 10.25
C ASP A 45 -42.07 -18.26 10.95
N GLN A 46 -42.01 -18.35 12.28
CA GLN A 46 -43.19 -18.55 13.15
C GLN A 46 -42.90 -17.91 14.52
N PRO A 47 -43.92 -17.25 15.12
CA PRO A 47 -44.56 -17.91 16.25
C PRO A 47 -46.09 -17.84 16.23
N SER A 48 -46.68 -19.02 16.36
CA SER A 48 -47.75 -19.41 17.30
C SER A 48 -48.73 -18.34 17.79
N ASP A 49 -49.90 -18.28 17.16
CA ASP A 49 -51.12 -17.67 17.71
C ASP A 49 -52.03 -18.78 18.26
N VAL A 50 -52.20 -18.82 19.58
CA VAL A 50 -53.19 -19.65 20.27
C VAL A 50 -54.19 -18.71 20.93
N SER A 51 -55.30 -18.47 20.24
CA SER A 51 -56.45 -17.76 20.79
C SER A 51 -57.40 -18.78 21.45
N GLU A 52 -57.42 -18.76 22.79
CA GLU A 52 -58.34 -19.52 23.63
C GLU A 52 -59.59 -18.69 23.98
N LYS A 53 -60.77 -19.32 23.81
CA LYS A 53 -62.04 -19.14 24.54
C LYS A 53 -62.61 -17.75 24.84
N GLN A 54 -63.82 -17.59 24.31
CA GLN A 54 -64.90 -16.73 24.82
C GLN A 54 -65.12 -16.86 26.35
N ARG A 55 -65.01 -15.73 27.05
CA ARG A 55 -65.62 -15.42 28.35
C ARG A 55 -66.72 -14.39 28.04
N GLY A 56 -67.99 -14.59 28.40
CA GLY A 56 -68.46 -14.70 29.77
C GLY A 56 -68.92 -13.31 30.24
N LYS A 57 -70.24 -13.15 30.38
CA LYS A 57 -70.99 -11.96 30.77
C LYS A 57 -70.39 -11.13 31.93
N VAL A 58 -70.54 -9.82 31.76
CA VAL A 58 -70.68 -8.75 32.75
C VAL A 58 -71.11 -9.22 34.15
N THR A 59 -70.34 -8.85 35.18
CA THR A 59 -70.88 -8.48 36.50
C THR A 59 -69.95 -7.46 37.14
N SER A 60 -70.54 -6.32 37.46
CA SER A 60 -69.97 -5.13 38.08
C SER A 60 -69.87 -5.30 39.61
N ILE A 61 -69.22 -4.32 40.23
CA ILE A 61 -69.30 -3.88 41.64
C ILE A 61 -68.31 -4.56 42.62
N TYR A 62 -67.26 -3.82 43.02
CA TYR A 62 -67.12 -3.20 44.34
C TYR A 62 -65.81 -2.37 44.41
N LEU A 63 -65.96 -1.05 44.59
CA LEU A 63 -64.88 -0.10 44.87
C LEU A 63 -64.44 -0.22 46.34
N ASN A 64 -63.14 -0.27 46.60
CA ASN A 64 -62.54 -0.27 47.93
C ASN A 64 -61.60 0.95 48.09
N PRO A 65 -61.98 2.02 48.82
CA PRO A 65 -61.25 3.31 48.87
C PRO A 65 -59.95 3.35 49.71
N PHE A 66 -59.29 2.22 49.97
CA PHE A 66 -58.06 2.15 50.76
C PHE A 66 -56.85 1.56 50.00
N HIS A 67 -56.94 1.41 48.67
CA HIS A 67 -55.82 1.02 47.80
C HIS A 67 -55.17 2.19 47.05
N ASP A 68 -55.79 3.38 47.02
CA ASP A 68 -55.42 4.49 46.13
C ASP A 68 -53.97 5.00 46.31
N ALA A 69 -53.42 4.99 47.53
CA ALA A 69 -52.05 5.43 47.77
C ALA A 69 -50.99 4.42 47.30
N ALA A 70 -51.29 3.11 47.37
CA ALA A 70 -50.41 2.05 46.87
C ALA A 70 -50.57 1.83 45.36
N ASP A 71 -51.74 2.13 44.80
CA ASP A 71 -51.99 2.09 43.35
C ASP A 71 -51.32 3.26 42.61
N LEU A 72 -51.25 4.46 43.20
CA LEU A 72 -50.50 5.56 42.59
C LEU A 72 -48.99 5.30 42.48
N ASP A 73 -48.40 4.56 43.43
CA ASP A 73 -46.97 4.22 43.41
C ASP A 73 -46.66 3.14 42.35
N LYS A 74 -47.54 2.13 42.26
CA LYS A 74 -47.52 1.14 41.17
C LYS A 74 -47.74 1.79 39.81
N GLU A 75 -48.62 2.77 39.69
CA GLU A 75 -48.89 3.48 38.44
C GLU A 75 -47.65 4.28 37.98
N LYS A 76 -46.93 4.92 38.92
CA LYS A 76 -45.65 5.57 38.61
C LYS A 76 -44.59 4.56 38.17
N GLU A 77 -44.46 3.44 38.85
CA GLU A 77 -43.56 2.35 38.46
C GLU A 77 -43.89 1.81 37.07
N ILE A 78 -45.18 1.60 36.77
CA ILE A 78 -45.67 1.20 35.45
C ILE A 78 -45.29 2.24 34.38
N THR A 79 -45.47 3.54 34.64
CA THR A 79 -45.08 4.58 33.66
C THR A 79 -43.57 4.66 33.43
N PHE A 80 -42.76 4.40 34.45
CA PHE A 80 -41.31 4.35 34.31
C PHE A 80 -40.89 3.14 33.46
N LEU A 81 -41.43 1.96 33.74
CA LEU A 81 -41.19 0.74 32.98
C LEU A 81 -41.61 0.88 31.51
N LEU A 82 -42.74 1.55 31.23
CA LEU A 82 -43.18 1.83 29.86
C LEU A 82 -42.18 2.74 29.12
N LYS A 83 -41.68 3.80 29.78
CA LYS A 83 -40.65 4.68 29.19
C LYS A 83 -39.36 3.93 28.93
N GLU A 84 -38.91 3.09 29.85
CA GLU A 84 -37.73 2.26 29.67
C GLU A 84 -37.93 1.26 28.51
N LEU A 85 -39.11 0.66 28.41
CA LEU A 85 -39.48 -0.23 27.31
C LEU A 85 -39.47 0.50 25.96
N ASP A 86 -39.98 1.73 25.91
CA ASP A 86 -39.95 2.56 24.70
C ASP A 86 -38.52 2.94 24.30
N ILE A 87 -37.65 3.27 25.27
CA ILE A 87 -36.21 3.50 25.04
C ILE A 87 -35.55 2.23 24.49
N LEU A 88 -35.85 1.06 25.07
CA LEU A 88 -35.32 -0.22 24.62
C LEU A 88 -35.83 -0.58 23.21
N ARG A 89 -37.09 -0.32 22.89
CA ARG A 89 -37.65 -0.49 21.53
C ARG A 89 -36.92 0.39 20.52
N ALA A 90 -36.76 1.68 20.81
CA ALA A 90 -36.05 2.61 19.93
C ALA A 90 -34.56 2.24 19.76
N SER A 91 -33.93 1.74 20.82
CA SER A 91 -32.55 1.23 20.76
C SER A 91 -32.46 -0.02 19.88
N ASN A 92 -33.38 -0.97 20.04
CA ASN A 92 -33.41 -2.20 19.26
C ASN A 92 -33.69 -1.91 17.77
N GLU A 93 -34.60 -1.00 17.45
CA GLU A 93 -34.86 -0.53 16.08
C GLU A 93 -33.59 0.05 15.45
N LYS A 94 -32.87 0.93 16.17
CA LYS A 94 -31.57 1.46 15.70
C LYS A 94 -30.52 0.37 15.48
N LEU A 95 -30.48 -0.65 16.35
CA LEU A 95 -29.54 -1.77 16.19
C LEU A 95 -29.92 -2.62 14.97
N GLN A 96 -31.21 -2.84 14.73
CA GLN A 96 -31.70 -3.56 13.56
C GLN A 96 -31.41 -2.81 12.26
N ASP A 97 -31.56 -1.48 12.24
CA ASP A 97 -31.17 -0.64 11.11
C ASP A 97 -29.67 -0.73 10.83
N ARG A 98 -28.83 -0.58 11.87
CA ARG A 98 -27.37 -0.72 11.74
C ARG A 98 -26.97 -2.11 11.27
N LEU A 99 -27.64 -3.16 11.74
CA LEU A 99 -27.39 -4.52 11.27
C LEU A 99 -27.74 -4.65 9.78
N SER A 100 -28.89 -4.13 9.37
CA SER A 100 -29.32 -4.16 7.97
C SER A 100 -28.39 -3.36 7.03
N GLU A 101 -27.80 -2.26 7.53
CA GLU A 101 -26.82 -1.46 6.81
C GLU A 101 -25.50 -2.21 6.66
N LYS A 102 -24.99 -2.81 7.75
CA LYS A 102 -23.77 -3.63 7.70
C LYS A 102 -23.94 -4.86 6.81
N ASP A 103 -25.11 -5.47 6.79
CA ASP A 103 -25.42 -6.58 5.87
C ASP A 103 -25.39 -6.14 4.40
N LYS A 104 -25.86 -4.92 4.09
CA LYS A 104 -25.75 -4.37 2.73
C LYS A 104 -24.30 -4.11 2.36
N GLU A 105 -23.52 -3.46 3.24
CA GLU A 105 -22.10 -3.21 3.03
C GLU A 105 -21.32 -4.52 2.79
N LEU A 106 -21.57 -5.55 3.61
CA LEU A 106 -20.94 -6.87 3.46
C LEU A 106 -21.28 -7.52 2.12
N ARG A 107 -22.54 -7.42 1.66
CA ARG A 107 -22.93 -7.94 0.34
C ARG A 107 -22.22 -7.19 -0.78
N THR A 108 -22.10 -5.86 -0.69
CA THR A 108 -21.38 -5.05 -1.67
C THR A 108 -19.91 -5.44 -1.73
N ILE A 109 -19.22 -5.51 -0.58
CA ILE A 109 -17.81 -5.91 -0.53
C ILE A 109 -17.60 -7.33 -1.09
N LYS A 110 -18.51 -8.26 -0.79
CA LYS A 110 -18.44 -9.63 -1.32
C LYS A 110 -18.55 -9.66 -2.85
N LEU A 111 -19.48 -8.91 -3.43
CA LEU A 111 -19.62 -8.80 -4.88
C LEU A 111 -18.39 -8.14 -5.51
N ASP A 112 -17.86 -7.09 -4.91
CA ASP A 112 -16.65 -6.42 -5.40
C ASP A 112 -15.42 -7.35 -5.38
N LEU A 113 -15.29 -8.18 -4.34
CA LEU A 113 -14.24 -9.20 -4.26
C LEU A 113 -14.40 -10.26 -5.35
N GLU A 114 -15.60 -10.81 -5.54
CA GLU A 114 -15.89 -11.79 -6.61
C GLU A 114 -15.59 -11.20 -8.00
N LEU A 115 -15.91 -9.93 -8.24
CA LEU A 115 -15.58 -9.23 -9.49
C LEU A 115 -14.07 -9.06 -9.67
N CYS A 116 -13.34 -8.65 -8.63
CA CYS A 116 -11.88 -8.55 -8.66
C CYS A 116 -11.22 -9.91 -8.97
N GLU A 117 -11.70 -10.99 -8.35
CA GLU A 117 -11.22 -12.35 -8.60
C GLU A 117 -11.46 -12.76 -10.05
N LYS A 118 -12.66 -12.50 -10.59
CA LYS A 118 -12.97 -12.81 -12.00
C LYS A 118 -12.14 -12.00 -12.98
N GLU A 119 -11.87 -10.73 -12.69
CA GLU A 119 -10.99 -9.91 -13.51
C GLU A 119 -9.55 -10.44 -13.51
N ALA A 120 -9.05 -10.88 -12.35
CA ALA A 120 -7.73 -11.49 -12.24
C ALA A 120 -7.64 -12.82 -12.99
N GLU A 121 -8.65 -13.69 -12.85
CA GLU A 121 -8.77 -14.95 -13.61
C GLU A 121 -8.79 -14.69 -15.12
N ALA A 122 -9.57 -13.71 -15.59
CA ALA A 122 -9.64 -13.34 -16.99
C ALA A 122 -8.30 -12.83 -17.53
N LYS A 123 -7.56 -12.02 -16.75
CA LYS A 123 -6.21 -11.56 -17.10
C LYS A 123 -5.22 -12.73 -17.23
N ILE A 124 -5.29 -13.71 -16.33
CA ILE A 124 -4.44 -14.90 -16.39
C ILE A 124 -4.80 -15.74 -17.61
N ALA A 125 -6.08 -15.99 -17.85
CA ALA A 125 -6.56 -16.74 -19.01
C ALA A 125 -6.18 -16.05 -20.34
N GLY A 126 -6.28 -14.72 -20.41
CA GLY A 126 -5.85 -13.95 -21.59
C GLY A 126 -4.36 -14.08 -21.87
N LYS A 127 -3.50 -14.03 -20.84
CA LYS A 127 -2.07 -14.26 -20.99
C LYS A 127 -1.75 -15.69 -21.43
N ALA A 128 -2.45 -16.68 -20.89
CA ALA A 128 -2.28 -18.08 -21.28
C ALA A 128 -2.71 -18.32 -22.74
N ALA A 129 -3.83 -17.74 -23.16
CA ALA A 129 -4.31 -17.83 -24.55
C ALA A 129 -3.30 -17.20 -25.53
N ALA A 130 -2.79 -16.00 -25.23
CA ALA A 130 -1.78 -15.35 -26.06
C ALA A 130 -0.51 -16.21 -26.22
N LEU A 131 -0.02 -16.81 -25.13
CA LEU A 131 1.14 -17.71 -25.19
C LEU A 131 0.88 -18.93 -26.07
N VAL A 132 -0.32 -19.52 -25.98
CA VAL A 132 -0.71 -20.67 -26.80
C VAL A 132 -0.78 -20.29 -28.28
N GLU A 133 -1.30 -19.11 -28.61
CA GLU A 133 -1.33 -18.59 -29.99
C GLU A 133 0.07 -18.33 -30.54
N GLU A 134 0.99 -17.79 -29.73
CA GLU A 134 2.40 -17.61 -30.11
C GLU A 134 3.08 -18.95 -30.40
N ILE A 135 2.90 -19.95 -29.53
CA ILE A 135 3.44 -21.30 -29.74
C ILE A 135 2.89 -21.90 -31.03
N HIS A 136 1.59 -21.80 -31.28
CA HIS A 136 0.98 -22.32 -32.51
C HIS A 136 1.48 -21.60 -33.75
N SER A 137 1.71 -20.29 -33.68
CA SER A 137 2.25 -19.51 -34.80
C SER A 137 3.69 -19.90 -35.10
N ALA A 138 4.54 -19.99 -34.08
CA ALA A 138 5.92 -20.45 -34.22
C ALA A 138 6.02 -21.89 -34.74
N GLN A 139 5.11 -22.78 -34.33
CA GLN A 139 5.04 -24.15 -34.86
C GLN A 139 4.67 -24.16 -36.35
N ARG A 140 3.68 -23.36 -36.76
CA ARG A 140 3.31 -23.23 -38.17
C ARG A 140 4.48 -22.73 -39.03
N GLU A 141 5.18 -21.70 -38.57
CA GLU A 141 6.36 -21.18 -39.25
C GLU A 141 7.47 -22.23 -39.37
N ARG A 142 7.73 -22.98 -38.29
CA ARG A 142 8.70 -24.09 -38.31
C ARG A 142 8.29 -25.16 -39.32
N ASP A 143 7.04 -25.58 -39.32
CA ASP A 143 6.57 -26.64 -40.20
C ASP A 143 6.59 -26.20 -41.67
N GLU A 144 6.26 -24.94 -41.95
CA GLU A 144 6.41 -24.33 -43.27
C GLU A 144 7.88 -24.31 -43.71
N ALA A 145 8.80 -23.88 -42.85
CA ALA A 145 10.24 -23.86 -43.13
C ALA A 145 10.81 -25.27 -43.38
N ILE A 146 10.32 -26.27 -42.67
CA ILE A 146 10.69 -27.68 -42.90
C ILE A 146 10.17 -28.15 -44.25
N MET A 147 8.91 -27.84 -44.57
CA MET A 147 8.30 -28.22 -45.85
C MET A 147 8.99 -27.56 -47.05
N THR A 148 9.36 -26.27 -46.96
CA THR A 148 10.11 -25.60 -48.03
C THR A 148 11.50 -26.20 -48.21
N ARG A 149 12.20 -26.52 -47.12
CA ARG A 149 13.51 -27.18 -47.17
C ARG A 149 13.45 -28.58 -47.78
N LEU A 150 12.42 -29.36 -47.44
CA LEU A 150 12.20 -30.69 -48.02
C LEU A 150 11.88 -30.62 -49.51
N LYS A 151 11.06 -29.65 -49.94
CA LYS A 151 10.77 -29.43 -51.36
C LYS A 151 12.05 -29.10 -52.13
N LEU A 152 12.86 -28.17 -51.64
CA LEU A 152 14.12 -27.80 -52.27
C LEU A 152 15.07 -29.00 -52.40
N ALA A 153 15.23 -29.79 -51.33
CA ALA A 153 16.07 -30.99 -51.38
C ALA A 153 15.57 -32.04 -52.40
N ASN A 154 14.25 -32.14 -52.59
CA ASN A 154 13.68 -33.01 -53.61
C ASN A 154 13.93 -32.47 -55.02
N GLU A 155 13.76 -31.16 -55.23
CA GLU A 155 14.04 -30.50 -56.50
C GLU A 155 15.52 -30.65 -56.89
N GLU A 156 16.45 -30.40 -55.96
CA GLU A 156 17.89 -30.57 -56.19
C GLU A 156 18.26 -32.03 -56.55
N ARG A 157 17.64 -33.01 -55.86
CA ARG A 157 17.82 -34.43 -56.14
C ARG A 157 17.27 -34.80 -57.52
N ASP A 158 16.09 -34.32 -57.86
CA ASP A 158 15.45 -34.59 -59.15
C ASP A 158 16.24 -33.94 -60.30
N ASP A 159 16.78 -32.75 -60.10
CA ASP A 159 17.65 -32.08 -61.07
C ASP A 159 18.99 -32.81 -61.23
N ALA A 160 19.61 -33.30 -60.14
CA ALA A 160 20.79 -34.15 -60.21
C ALA A 160 20.52 -35.44 -60.99
N CYS A 161 19.37 -36.09 -60.77
CA CYS A 161 18.94 -37.27 -61.53
C CYS A 161 18.80 -36.97 -63.03
N LYS A 162 18.21 -35.83 -63.40
CA LYS A 162 18.10 -35.41 -64.81
C LYS A 162 19.48 -35.21 -65.44
N GLN A 163 20.42 -34.58 -64.74
CA GLN A 163 21.79 -34.38 -65.25
C GLN A 163 22.50 -35.70 -65.51
N ILE A 164 22.37 -36.67 -64.58
CA ILE A 164 22.95 -38.01 -64.75
C ILE A 164 22.35 -38.70 -65.99
N GLN A 165 21.03 -38.67 -66.18
CA GLN A 165 20.38 -39.27 -67.34
C GLN A 165 20.84 -38.63 -68.67
N LEU A 166 21.01 -37.30 -68.71
CA LEU A 166 21.53 -36.61 -69.89
C LEU A 166 22.98 -37.03 -70.20
N LEU A 167 23.81 -37.17 -69.17
CA LEU A 167 25.18 -37.64 -69.33
C LEU A 167 25.22 -39.09 -69.82
N GLU A 168 24.40 -39.97 -69.27
CA GLU A 168 24.27 -41.37 -69.72
C GLU A 168 23.86 -41.44 -71.20
N GLN A 169 22.83 -40.68 -71.61
CA GLN A 169 22.42 -40.60 -73.01
C GLN A 169 23.53 -40.06 -73.90
N SER A 170 24.26 -39.03 -73.46
CA SER A 170 25.39 -38.49 -74.21
C SER A 170 26.52 -39.53 -74.38
N PHE A 171 26.77 -40.34 -73.35
CA PHE A 171 27.76 -41.39 -73.38
C PHE A 171 27.37 -42.51 -74.36
N GLU A 172 26.11 -42.95 -74.34
CA GLU A 172 25.57 -43.94 -75.28
C GLU A 172 25.65 -43.46 -76.74
N THR A 173 25.47 -42.15 -77.00
CA THR A 173 25.67 -41.60 -78.35
C THR A 173 27.13 -41.55 -78.79
N LEU A 174 28.08 -41.42 -77.85
CA LEU A 174 29.52 -41.38 -78.16
C LEU A 174 30.10 -42.78 -78.44
N GLU A 175 29.55 -43.83 -77.85
CA GLU A 175 29.97 -45.23 -78.10
C GLU A 175 29.75 -45.67 -79.57
N ASN A 176 28.90 -44.94 -80.31
CA ASN A 176 28.56 -45.24 -81.72
C ASN A 176 29.43 -44.51 -82.77
N ILE A 177 30.50 -43.79 -82.40
CA ILE A 177 31.36 -43.07 -83.35
C ILE A 177 32.63 -43.88 -83.63
N ASN A 178 32.82 -44.36 -84.87
CA ASN A 178 34.09 -44.93 -85.33
C ASN A 178 35.19 -43.85 -85.32
N PRO A 179 36.22 -43.96 -84.45
CA PRO A 179 37.21 -42.88 -84.28
C PRO A 179 38.20 -42.79 -85.46
N GLU A 180 38.50 -43.90 -86.15
CA GLU A 180 39.51 -43.94 -87.22
C GLU A 180 39.17 -43.10 -88.47
N GLU A 181 37.88 -42.87 -88.78
CA GLU A 181 37.47 -42.09 -89.95
C GLU A 181 37.33 -40.59 -89.68
N ASN A 182 37.20 -40.17 -88.42
CA ASN A 182 37.06 -38.75 -88.05
C ASN A 182 38.41 -38.02 -87.96
N ASP A 183 39.51 -38.73 -87.65
CA ASP A 183 40.83 -38.14 -87.44
C ASP A 183 41.62 -37.92 -88.75
N MET A 184 41.18 -38.54 -89.86
CA MET A 184 41.84 -38.33 -91.15
C MET A 184 41.71 -36.88 -91.64
N THR A 185 42.82 -36.32 -92.08
CA THR A 185 42.81 -34.98 -92.68
C THR A 185 42.10 -35.05 -94.04
N LEU A 186 41.49 -33.93 -94.47
CA LEU A 186 40.87 -33.87 -95.81
C LEU A 186 41.90 -34.19 -96.91
N GLN A 187 43.16 -33.80 -96.68
CA GLN A 187 44.27 -34.10 -97.57
C GLN A 187 44.58 -35.60 -97.66
N GLU A 188 44.55 -36.33 -96.54
CA GLU A 188 44.72 -37.80 -96.53
C GLU A 188 43.57 -38.51 -97.26
N LEU A 189 42.33 -38.07 -97.07
CA LEU A 189 41.16 -38.63 -97.77
C LEU A 189 41.24 -38.39 -99.29
N LEU A 190 41.66 -37.20 -99.71
CA LEU A 190 41.86 -36.86 -101.13
C LEU A 190 43.02 -37.65 -101.74
N ASN A 191 44.13 -37.81 -101.01
CA ASN A 191 45.26 -38.64 -101.43
C ASN A 191 44.85 -40.12 -101.56
N ARG A 192 43.99 -40.63 -100.66
CA ARG A 192 43.42 -41.99 -100.75
C ARG A 192 42.54 -42.17 -101.98
N ILE A 193 41.73 -41.17 -102.34
CA ILE A 193 40.94 -41.18 -103.57
C ILE A 193 41.86 -41.18 -104.80
N ASN A 194 42.89 -40.34 -104.81
CA ASN A 194 43.82 -40.21 -105.94
C ASN A 194 44.66 -41.48 -106.18
N ASN A 195 44.96 -42.22 -105.10
CA ASN A 195 45.78 -43.44 -105.15
C ASN A 195 44.95 -44.74 -105.04
N ALA A 196 43.62 -44.67 -105.19
CA ALA A 196 42.77 -45.86 -105.04
C ALA A 196 42.71 -46.69 -106.34
N ASP A 197 43.14 -47.95 -106.26
CA ASP A 197 43.12 -48.89 -107.39
C ASP A 197 41.73 -49.47 -107.71
N THR A 198 40.72 -49.19 -106.86
CA THR A 198 39.36 -49.73 -107.01
C THR A 198 38.29 -48.66 -106.80
N GLY A 199 37.21 -48.73 -107.58
CA GLY A 199 36.05 -47.84 -107.43
C GLY A 199 35.41 -47.89 -106.04
N SER A 200 35.44 -49.06 -105.39
CA SER A 200 34.93 -49.21 -104.01
C SER A 200 35.77 -48.46 -102.97
N ALA A 201 37.09 -48.34 -103.17
CA ALA A 201 37.94 -47.54 -102.28
C ALA A 201 37.73 -46.03 -102.49
N ILE A 202 37.57 -45.60 -103.74
CA ILE A 202 37.17 -44.22 -104.09
C ILE A 202 35.83 -43.88 -103.43
N TRP A 203 34.83 -44.77 -103.53
CA TRP A 203 33.51 -44.55 -102.97
C TRP A 203 33.53 -44.43 -101.44
N ARG A 204 34.26 -45.31 -100.73
CA ARG A 204 34.39 -45.24 -99.27
C ARG A 204 35.02 -43.94 -98.80
N SER A 205 36.15 -43.54 -99.38
CA SER A 205 36.79 -42.26 -99.03
C SER A 205 35.94 -41.05 -99.45
N GLY A 206 35.23 -41.13 -100.57
CA GLY A 206 34.27 -40.11 -101.00
C GLY A 206 33.08 -39.97 -100.03
N ALA A 207 32.54 -41.08 -99.52
CA ALA A 207 31.45 -41.08 -98.55
C ALA A 207 31.83 -40.37 -97.24
N VAL A 208 33.06 -40.60 -96.73
CA VAL A 208 33.58 -39.92 -95.54
C VAL A 208 33.72 -38.40 -95.77
N ILE A 209 34.19 -37.97 -96.96
CA ILE A 209 34.28 -36.54 -97.30
C ILE A 209 32.88 -35.90 -97.35
N VAL A 210 31.92 -36.56 -98.01
CA VAL A 210 30.54 -36.05 -98.14
C VAL A 210 29.88 -35.96 -96.76
N ASP A 211 30.03 -36.99 -95.91
CA ASP A 211 29.52 -36.98 -94.54
C ASP A 211 30.16 -35.84 -93.72
N ARG A 212 31.48 -35.61 -93.85
CA ARG A 212 32.17 -34.50 -93.18
C ARG A 212 31.65 -33.13 -93.64
N ILE A 213 31.40 -32.94 -94.94
CA ILE A 213 30.82 -31.70 -95.48
C ILE A 213 29.42 -31.49 -94.90
N TYR A 214 28.59 -32.53 -94.93
CA TYR A 214 27.23 -32.48 -94.39
C TYR A 214 27.22 -32.14 -92.90
N ARG A 215 28.00 -32.85 -92.08
CA ARG A 215 28.14 -32.56 -90.63
C ARG A 215 28.66 -31.17 -90.35
N THR A 216 29.56 -30.64 -91.20
CA THR A 216 30.09 -29.27 -91.03
C THR A 216 29.03 -28.23 -91.37
N GLN A 217 28.26 -28.44 -92.45
CA GLN A 217 27.12 -27.57 -92.79
C GLN A 217 26.05 -27.59 -91.70
N GLU A 218 25.72 -28.77 -91.18
CA GLU A 218 24.72 -28.91 -90.13
C GLU A 218 25.16 -28.28 -88.81
N ARG A 219 26.43 -28.44 -88.43
CA ARG A 219 27.02 -27.71 -87.30
C ARG A 219 26.94 -26.19 -87.48
N ARG A 220 27.24 -25.66 -88.67
CA ARG A 220 27.10 -24.21 -88.93
C ARG A 220 25.67 -23.73 -88.78
N LYS A 221 24.68 -24.48 -89.28
CA LYS A 221 23.25 -24.15 -89.09
C LYS A 221 22.86 -24.17 -87.61
N LYS A 222 23.28 -25.21 -86.87
CA LYS A 222 23.02 -25.35 -85.43
C LYS A 222 23.60 -24.19 -84.64
N ILE A 223 24.87 -23.83 -84.87
CA ILE A 223 25.52 -22.67 -84.24
C ILE A 223 24.74 -21.39 -84.57
N THR A 224 24.38 -21.17 -85.84
CA THR A 224 23.62 -19.97 -86.24
C THR A 224 22.25 -19.91 -85.54
N ALA A 225 21.57 -21.05 -85.38
CA ALA A 225 20.27 -21.12 -84.70
C ALA A 225 20.39 -20.89 -83.19
N GLU A 226 21.44 -21.42 -82.56
CA GLU A 226 21.76 -21.19 -81.15
C GLU A 226 22.13 -19.72 -80.90
N GLU A 227 22.96 -19.12 -81.76
CA GLU A 227 23.29 -17.68 -81.71
C GLU A 227 22.04 -16.80 -81.88
N MET A 228 21.18 -17.12 -82.85
CA MET A 228 19.91 -16.41 -83.03
C MET A 228 18.99 -16.54 -81.83
N SER A 229 18.91 -17.72 -81.22
CA SER A 229 18.11 -17.96 -80.01
C SER A 229 18.65 -17.17 -78.82
N ALA A 230 19.97 -17.18 -78.60
CA ALA A 230 20.61 -16.42 -77.53
C ALA A 230 20.36 -14.91 -77.66
N VAL A 231 20.45 -14.36 -78.87
CA VAL A 231 20.14 -12.94 -79.12
C VAL A 231 18.67 -12.61 -78.82
N ILE A 232 17.75 -13.52 -79.14
CA ILE A 232 16.32 -13.34 -78.82
C ILE A 232 16.09 -13.36 -77.31
N GLU A 233 16.71 -14.31 -76.60
CA GLU A 233 16.60 -14.41 -75.13
C GLU A 233 17.18 -13.17 -74.44
N GLU A 234 18.34 -12.67 -74.87
CA GLU A 234 18.94 -11.44 -74.34
C GLU A 234 18.03 -10.22 -74.57
N ARG A 235 17.45 -10.10 -75.78
CA ARG A 235 16.47 -9.05 -76.10
C ARG A 235 15.26 -9.13 -75.17
N ASP A 236 14.70 -10.31 -74.99
CA ASP A 236 13.50 -10.51 -74.19
C ASP A 236 13.77 -10.28 -72.69
N ALA A 237 14.94 -10.69 -72.19
CA ALA A 237 15.40 -10.38 -70.84
C ALA A 237 15.55 -8.86 -70.63
N ALA A 238 16.15 -8.14 -71.60
CA ALA A 238 16.28 -6.69 -71.56
C ALA A 238 14.91 -5.99 -71.58
N LEU A 239 13.97 -6.46 -72.41
CA LEU A 239 12.61 -5.95 -72.44
C LEU A 239 11.87 -6.19 -71.12
N ALA A 240 12.06 -7.36 -70.50
CA ALA A 240 11.48 -7.67 -69.19
C ALA A 240 12.07 -6.80 -68.07
N GLN A 241 13.36 -6.44 -68.14
CA GLN A 241 13.97 -5.47 -67.23
C GLN A 241 13.42 -4.07 -67.44
N CYS A 242 13.27 -3.62 -68.70
CA CYS A 242 12.68 -2.31 -69.01
C CYS A 242 11.25 -2.20 -68.46
N LYS A 243 10.41 -3.21 -68.68
CA LYS A 243 9.04 -3.24 -68.14
C LYS A 243 9.00 -3.19 -66.60
N ARG A 244 9.92 -3.89 -65.92
CA ARG A 244 10.04 -3.85 -64.46
C ARG A 244 10.42 -2.45 -63.96
N LEU A 245 11.44 -1.84 -64.56
CA LEU A 245 11.87 -0.48 -64.21
C LEU A 245 10.76 0.55 -64.46
N GLU A 246 9.99 0.41 -65.53
CA GLU A 246 8.82 1.26 -65.80
C GLU A 246 7.74 1.13 -64.72
N GLN A 247 7.46 -0.09 -64.25
CA GLN A 247 6.52 -0.36 -63.16
C GLN A 247 7.03 0.20 -61.83
N GLU A 248 8.31 0.03 -61.51
CA GLU A 248 8.94 0.59 -60.32
C GLU A 248 8.88 2.13 -60.35
N LEU A 249 9.14 2.75 -61.50
CA LEU A 249 9.02 4.19 -61.67
C LEU A 249 7.57 4.66 -61.44
N HIS A 250 6.58 3.94 -61.99
CA HIS A 250 5.17 4.21 -61.73
C HIS A 250 4.83 4.09 -60.24
N HIS A 251 5.26 3.02 -59.58
CA HIS A 251 5.05 2.80 -58.16
C HIS A 251 5.70 3.90 -57.30
N MET A 252 6.94 4.28 -57.60
CA MET A 252 7.63 5.38 -56.90
C MET A 252 6.95 6.74 -57.12
N LYS A 253 6.38 7.00 -58.30
CA LYS A 253 5.58 8.21 -58.56
C LYS A 253 4.30 8.20 -57.73
N GLU A 254 3.60 7.08 -57.65
CA GLU A 254 2.39 6.92 -56.85
C GLU A 254 2.68 7.02 -55.35
N GLN A 255 3.79 6.42 -54.88
CA GLN A 255 4.27 6.52 -53.51
C GLN A 255 4.66 7.97 -53.14
N ASN A 256 5.33 8.70 -54.03
CA ASN A 256 5.64 10.11 -53.80
C ASN A 256 4.39 11.00 -53.77
N GLN A 257 3.41 10.71 -54.63
CA GLN A 257 2.15 11.43 -54.66
C GLN A 257 1.28 11.14 -53.42
N THR A 258 1.28 9.91 -52.92
CA THR A 258 0.64 9.55 -51.64
C THR A 258 1.42 10.11 -50.44
N SER A 259 2.74 10.18 -50.50
CA SER A 259 3.59 10.80 -49.46
C SER A 259 3.37 12.31 -49.33
N ALA A 260 3.11 13.01 -50.45
CA ALA A 260 2.72 14.43 -50.43
C ALA A 260 1.36 14.66 -49.72
N ASN A 261 0.45 13.68 -49.76
CA ASN A 261 -0.80 13.73 -49.00
C ASN A 261 -0.59 13.42 -47.50
N ASN A 262 0.41 12.60 -47.16
CA ASN A 262 0.81 12.33 -45.76
C ASN A 262 1.53 13.51 -45.09
N THR A 263 2.15 14.42 -45.85
CA THR A 263 2.79 15.63 -45.28
C THR A 263 1.76 16.53 -44.57
N ARG A 264 0.51 16.60 -45.06
CA ARG A 264 -0.59 17.31 -44.36
C ARG A 264 -0.99 16.62 -43.04
N HIS A 265 -0.95 15.28 -42.99
CA HIS A 265 -1.24 14.52 -41.78
C HIS A 265 -0.16 14.71 -40.71
N LEU A 266 1.13 14.66 -41.10
CA LEU A 266 2.26 14.88 -40.18
C LEU A 266 2.23 16.27 -39.53
N THR A 267 1.79 17.32 -40.25
CA THR A 267 1.61 18.65 -39.64
C THR A 267 0.43 18.74 -38.66
N ALA A 268 -0.63 17.97 -38.88
CA ALA A 268 -1.78 17.93 -37.96
C ALA A 268 -1.45 17.13 -36.69
N GLU A 269 -0.75 16.00 -36.86
CA GLU A 269 -0.26 15.15 -35.76
C GLU A 269 0.80 15.87 -34.91
N ASN A 270 1.71 16.63 -35.53
CA ASN A 270 2.68 17.48 -34.82
C ASN A 270 1.99 18.59 -34.00
N ASN A 271 0.91 19.17 -34.51
CA ASN A 271 0.14 20.17 -33.76
C ASN A 271 -0.62 19.55 -32.58
N GLN A 272 -1.16 18.34 -32.74
CA GLN A 272 -1.79 17.59 -31.64
C GLN A 272 -0.75 17.19 -30.58
N GLU A 273 0.44 16.74 -30.99
CA GLU A 273 1.53 16.41 -30.08
C GLU A 273 2.00 17.64 -29.29
N ARG A 274 2.09 18.81 -29.93
CA ARG A 274 2.40 20.08 -29.25
C ARG A 274 1.32 20.45 -28.23
N ALA A 275 0.04 20.34 -28.58
CA ALA A 275 -1.06 20.62 -27.67
C ALA A 275 -1.09 19.66 -26.45
N LEU A 276 -0.78 18.38 -26.66
CA LEU A 276 -0.66 17.41 -25.57
C LEU A 276 0.53 17.71 -24.66
N LYS A 277 1.68 18.12 -25.22
CA LYS A 277 2.85 18.56 -24.44
C LYS A 277 2.55 19.80 -23.61
N GLU A 278 1.88 20.80 -24.19
CA GLU A 278 1.45 22.00 -23.45
C GLU A 278 0.49 21.66 -22.32
N LYS A 279 -0.48 20.76 -22.55
CA LYS A 279 -1.41 20.30 -21.53
C LYS A 279 -0.71 19.55 -20.39
N LEU A 280 0.27 18.71 -20.70
CA LEU A 280 1.06 17.99 -19.70
C LEU A 280 1.86 18.98 -18.84
N LEU A 281 2.50 19.97 -19.47
CA LEU A 281 3.25 21.02 -18.78
C LEU A 281 2.35 21.85 -17.86
N ALA A 282 1.15 22.22 -18.32
CA ALA A 282 0.17 22.92 -17.50
C ALA A 282 -0.28 22.09 -16.28
N MET A 283 -0.60 20.80 -16.48
CA MET A 283 -0.95 19.90 -15.38
C MET A 283 0.20 19.73 -14.38
N GLN A 284 1.44 19.71 -14.85
CA GLN A 284 2.61 19.61 -13.99
C GLN A 284 2.80 20.88 -13.15
N GLN A 285 2.63 22.07 -13.76
CA GLN A 285 2.65 23.34 -13.04
C GLN A 285 1.52 23.42 -12.01
N GLU A 286 0.30 23.03 -12.37
CA GLU A 286 -0.83 22.96 -11.43
C GLU A 286 -0.51 22.03 -10.25
N ARG A 287 0.02 20.83 -10.52
CA ARG A 287 0.45 19.90 -9.47
C ARG A 287 1.51 20.52 -8.55
N GLU A 288 2.50 21.21 -9.09
CA GLU A 288 3.54 21.88 -8.31
C GLU A 288 2.96 22.99 -7.44
N THR A 289 2.01 23.79 -7.95
CA THR A 289 1.33 24.82 -7.15
C THR A 289 0.50 24.23 -6.02
N VAL A 290 -0.20 23.11 -6.27
CA VAL A 290 -0.97 22.41 -5.22
C VAL A 290 -0.05 21.83 -4.15
N ILE A 291 1.10 21.25 -4.54
CA ILE A 291 2.10 20.75 -3.58
C ILE A 291 2.62 21.89 -2.70
N GLN A 292 2.90 23.06 -3.28
CA GLN A 292 3.31 24.23 -2.50
C GLN A 292 2.22 24.67 -1.52
N GLN A 293 0.95 24.69 -1.93
CA GLN A 293 -0.18 25.00 -1.04
C GLN A 293 -0.31 23.98 0.10
N TYR A 294 -0.10 22.69 -0.17
CA TYR A 294 -0.08 21.66 0.87
C TYR A 294 1.05 21.87 1.87
N ALA A 295 2.25 22.23 1.41
CA ALA A 295 3.38 22.53 2.29
C ALA A 295 3.07 23.72 3.22
N THR A 296 2.48 24.81 2.69
CA THR A 296 2.08 25.95 3.52
C THR A 296 1.00 25.58 4.53
N LEU A 297 0.02 24.76 4.13
CA LEU A 297 -1.04 24.32 5.05
C LEU A 297 -0.50 23.40 6.15
N GLU A 298 0.50 22.58 5.83
CA GLU A 298 1.19 21.73 6.81
C GLU A 298 1.95 22.58 7.85
N GLU A 299 2.64 23.64 7.42
CA GLU A 299 3.30 24.60 8.31
C GLU A 299 2.30 25.32 9.23
N GLU A 300 1.15 25.73 8.71
CA GLU A 300 0.06 26.32 9.50
C GLU A 300 -0.49 25.35 10.54
N LEU A 301 -0.72 24.08 10.16
CA LEU A 301 -1.15 23.03 11.08
C LEU A 301 -0.14 22.77 12.19
N GLN A 302 1.15 22.74 11.86
CA GLN A 302 2.22 22.61 12.86
C GLN A 302 2.25 23.81 13.81
N THR A 303 2.11 25.03 13.26
CA THR A 303 2.03 26.27 14.05
C THR A 303 0.84 26.25 15.00
N LEU A 304 -0.34 25.87 14.52
CA LEU A 304 -1.54 25.71 15.36
C LEU A 304 -1.35 24.65 16.44
N ARG A 305 -0.65 23.55 16.13
CA ARG A 305 -0.36 22.50 17.12
C ARG A 305 0.56 23.00 18.24
N ILE A 306 1.58 23.78 17.90
CA ILE A 306 2.46 24.43 18.89
C ILE A 306 1.69 25.45 19.71
N TYR A 307 0.84 26.26 19.08
CA TYR A 307 0.02 27.24 19.79
C TYR A 307 -0.93 26.57 20.78
N TYR A 308 -1.61 25.49 20.36
CA TYR A 308 -2.51 24.73 21.22
C TYR A 308 -1.79 24.08 22.39
N SER A 309 -0.63 23.43 22.15
CA SER A 309 0.15 22.81 23.22
C SER A 309 0.66 23.84 24.23
N LEU A 310 1.13 24.99 23.75
CA LEU A 310 1.57 26.10 24.60
C LEU A 310 0.41 26.63 25.45
N HIS A 311 -0.75 26.87 24.84
CA HIS A 311 -1.95 27.31 25.55
C HIS A 311 -2.37 26.30 26.64
N GLN A 312 -2.30 24.99 26.33
CA GLN A 312 -2.59 23.94 27.30
C GLN A 312 -1.61 23.97 28.49
N SER A 313 -0.31 24.13 28.24
CA SER A 313 0.71 24.24 29.29
C SER A 313 0.52 25.51 30.14
N LEU A 314 0.26 26.65 29.52
CA LEU A 314 -0.02 27.92 30.23
C LEU A 314 -1.29 27.80 31.08
N SER A 315 -2.34 27.17 30.57
CA SER A 315 -3.57 26.94 31.34
C SER A 315 -3.33 26.02 32.54
N GLN A 316 -2.48 25.00 32.40
CA GLN A 316 -2.06 24.16 33.53
C GLN A 316 -1.27 24.96 34.57
N GLU A 317 -0.39 25.86 34.12
CA GLU A 317 0.37 26.76 35.00
C GLU A 317 -0.56 27.68 35.81
N VAL A 318 -1.59 28.27 35.17
CA VAL A 318 -2.57 29.11 35.86
C VAL A 318 -3.29 28.32 36.96
N ASN A 319 -3.72 27.09 36.68
CA ASN A 319 -4.37 26.23 37.67
C ASN A 319 -3.42 25.88 38.84
N LEU A 320 -2.17 25.52 38.54
CA LEU A 320 -1.14 25.26 39.57
C LEU A 320 -0.87 26.49 40.43
N LYS A 321 -0.86 27.68 39.82
CA LYS A 321 -0.67 28.95 40.52
C LYS A 321 -1.85 29.25 41.45
N ASP A 322 -3.08 29.01 41.03
CA ASP A 322 -4.27 29.16 41.87
C ASP A 322 -4.26 28.18 43.04
N GLN A 323 -3.86 26.93 42.80
CA GLN A 323 -3.67 25.93 43.86
C GLN A 323 -2.59 26.38 44.86
N PHE A 324 -1.45 26.87 44.39
CA PHE A 324 -0.39 27.40 45.23
C PHE A 324 -0.88 28.59 46.07
N ASN A 325 -1.56 29.55 45.45
CA ASN A 325 -2.12 30.71 46.14
C ASN A 325 -3.15 30.32 47.21
N SER A 326 -4.02 29.34 46.93
CA SER A 326 -4.97 28.83 47.92
C SER A 326 -4.29 28.19 49.13
N THR A 327 -3.20 27.45 48.88
CA THR A 327 -2.38 26.82 49.91
C THR A 327 -1.66 27.88 50.75
N LEU A 328 -1.11 28.90 50.09
CA LEU A 328 -0.41 30.01 50.74
C LEU A 328 -1.37 30.83 51.61
N ALA A 329 -2.56 31.17 51.12
CA ALA A 329 -3.59 31.86 51.88
C ALA A 329 -4.03 31.06 53.13
N THR A 330 -4.03 29.73 53.03
CA THR A 330 -4.31 28.84 54.17
C THR A 330 -3.22 28.95 55.24
N TYR A 331 -1.94 28.93 54.83
CA TYR A 331 -0.82 29.12 55.76
C TYR A 331 -0.79 30.51 56.37
N GLU A 332 -1.05 31.56 55.59
CA GLU A 332 -1.15 32.93 56.10
C GLU A 332 -2.25 33.06 57.15
N LYS A 333 -3.44 32.48 56.89
CA LYS A 333 -4.52 32.45 57.87
C LYS A 333 -4.13 31.70 59.15
N ALA A 334 -3.47 30.55 59.02
CA ALA A 334 -2.98 29.79 60.17
C ALA A 334 -1.93 30.58 60.98
N LEU A 335 -1.01 31.28 60.31
CA LEU A 335 -0.01 32.14 60.93
C LEU A 335 -0.65 33.33 61.64
N LYS A 336 -1.63 33.98 61.00
CA LYS A 336 -2.37 35.09 61.59
C LYS A 336 -3.12 34.64 62.85
N ASN A 337 -3.86 33.54 62.77
CA ASN A 337 -4.52 32.95 63.94
C ASN A 337 -3.53 32.65 65.07
N ARG A 338 -2.34 32.11 64.75
CA ARG A 338 -1.28 31.88 65.74
C ARG A 338 -0.76 33.19 66.33
N GLY A 339 -0.58 34.21 65.51
CA GLY A 339 -0.18 35.56 65.94
C GLY A 339 -1.21 36.19 66.88
N ASP A 340 -2.51 36.04 66.58
CA ASP A 340 -3.60 36.51 67.42
C ASP A 340 -3.60 35.80 68.78
N VAL A 341 -3.41 34.48 68.81
CA VAL A 341 -3.27 33.70 70.05
C VAL A 341 -2.06 34.15 70.87
N VAL A 342 -0.91 34.34 70.23
CA VAL A 342 0.30 34.85 70.92
C VAL A 342 0.07 36.25 71.48
N SER A 343 -0.60 37.12 70.74
CA SER A 343 -0.94 38.48 71.20
C SER A 343 -1.87 38.45 72.41
N MET A 344 -2.88 37.57 72.41
CA MET A 344 -3.74 37.35 73.58
C MET A 344 -2.95 36.83 74.79
N LEU A 345 -2.05 35.87 74.59
CA LEU A 345 -1.22 35.32 75.67
C LEU A 345 -0.28 36.38 76.25
N LEU A 346 0.31 37.24 75.41
CA LEU A 346 1.16 38.34 75.87
C LEU A 346 0.35 39.33 76.73
N LEU A 347 -0.84 39.72 76.28
CA LEU A 347 -1.71 40.64 77.02
C LEU A 347 -2.15 40.04 78.36
N GLN A 348 -2.51 38.75 78.37
CA GLN A 348 -2.84 38.04 79.62
C GLN A 348 -1.64 37.96 80.57
N ASN A 349 -0.43 37.74 80.05
CA ASN A 349 0.79 37.69 80.86
C ASN A 349 1.13 39.07 81.43
N GLU A 350 0.93 40.14 80.66
CA GLU A 350 1.06 41.53 81.13
C GLU A 350 0.05 41.83 82.24
N GLU A 351 -1.21 41.43 82.08
CA GLU A 351 -2.24 41.57 83.11
C GLU A 351 -1.86 40.82 84.39
N LEU A 352 -1.42 39.56 84.29
CA LEU A 352 -0.93 38.79 85.44
C LEU A 352 0.27 39.44 86.11
N ALA A 353 1.21 40.01 85.35
CA ALA A 353 2.36 40.74 85.89
C ALA A 353 1.90 41.99 86.67
N THR A 354 0.91 42.74 86.16
CA THR A 354 0.35 43.89 86.90
C THR A 354 -0.37 43.47 88.18
N GLN A 355 -1.12 42.35 88.16
CA GLN A 355 -1.77 41.81 89.35
C GLN A 355 -0.74 41.38 90.40
N LEU A 356 0.35 40.72 89.98
CA LEU A 356 1.44 40.35 90.89
C LEU A 356 2.13 41.57 91.50
N GLN A 357 2.34 42.64 90.72
CA GLN A 357 2.91 43.89 91.22
C GLN A 357 1.97 44.56 92.25
N GLN A 358 0.67 44.63 91.98
CA GLN A 358 -0.32 45.16 92.92
C GLN A 358 -0.34 44.36 94.23
N MET A 359 -0.36 43.02 94.15
CA MET A 359 -0.27 42.16 95.33
C MET A 359 1.03 42.35 96.12
N ALA A 360 2.15 42.61 95.43
CA ALA A 360 3.43 42.91 96.07
C ALA A 360 3.40 44.27 96.81
N ASP A 361 2.81 45.29 96.20
CA ASP A 361 2.66 46.63 96.80
C ASP A 361 1.68 46.60 98.00
N GLU A 362 0.57 45.87 97.88
CA GLU A 362 -0.37 45.62 98.99
C GLU A 362 0.32 44.89 100.15
N LYS A 363 1.10 43.85 99.86
CA LYS A 363 1.90 43.14 100.86
C LYS A 363 2.86 44.12 101.56
N ALA A 364 3.63 44.92 100.83
CA ALA A 364 4.55 45.90 101.41
C ALA A 364 3.83 46.95 102.30
N ASN A 365 2.65 47.40 101.89
CA ASN A 365 1.83 48.31 102.67
C ASN A 365 1.31 47.67 103.97
N THR A 366 0.82 46.43 103.91
CA THR A 366 0.39 45.70 105.12
C THR A 366 1.56 45.42 106.08
N GLU A 367 2.73 45.11 105.54
CA GLU A 367 3.97 44.92 106.32
C GLU A 367 4.39 46.22 107.02
N SER A 368 4.33 47.37 106.33
CA SER A 368 4.58 48.69 106.94
C SER A 368 3.59 49.02 108.06
N LYS A 369 2.29 48.76 107.86
CA LYS A 369 1.27 48.95 108.91
C LYS A 369 1.52 48.05 110.12
N LEU A 370 1.94 46.80 109.89
CA LEU A 370 2.29 45.87 110.96
C LEU A 370 3.52 46.36 111.74
N GLN A 371 4.54 46.87 111.05
CA GLN A 371 5.71 47.50 111.66
C GLN A 371 5.32 48.68 112.57
N GLN A 372 4.47 49.59 112.07
CA GLN A 372 3.98 50.74 112.86
C GLN A 372 3.17 50.31 114.09
N ALA A 373 2.31 49.29 113.95
CA ALA A 373 1.55 48.75 115.07
C ALA A 373 2.47 48.09 116.12
N LEU A 374 3.54 47.43 115.67
CA LEU A 374 4.55 46.83 116.55
C LEU A 374 5.32 47.91 117.31
N GLU A 375 5.75 48.99 116.65
CA GLU A 375 6.41 50.14 117.30
C GLU A 375 5.48 50.84 118.31
N ALA A 376 4.22 51.09 117.97
CA ALA A 376 3.24 51.66 118.90
C ALA A 376 2.99 50.73 120.11
N SER A 377 2.93 49.41 119.90
CA SER A 377 2.85 48.42 120.97
C SER A 377 4.09 48.46 121.88
N GLN A 378 5.28 48.59 121.29
CA GLN A 378 6.52 48.73 122.05
C GLN A 378 6.55 50.03 122.86
N GLU A 379 6.15 51.17 122.30
CA GLU A 379 6.10 52.45 123.00
C GLU A 379 5.07 52.43 124.17
N THR A 380 3.90 51.82 123.95
CA THR A 380 2.91 51.65 125.02
C THR A 380 3.42 50.70 126.10
N ASN A 381 4.12 49.63 125.73
CA ASN A 381 4.78 48.73 126.68
C ASN A 381 5.89 49.46 127.47
N GLU A 382 6.70 50.31 126.84
CA GLU A 382 7.68 51.14 127.53
C GLU A 382 7.03 52.15 128.50
N LYS A 383 5.93 52.80 128.09
CA LYS A 383 5.12 53.65 128.98
C LYS A 383 4.57 52.85 130.16
N LEU A 384 4.06 51.65 129.91
CA LEU A 384 3.57 50.74 130.92
C LEU A 384 4.69 50.34 131.89
N GLN A 385 5.88 50.00 131.40
CA GLN A 385 7.05 49.73 132.23
C GLN A 385 7.48 50.95 133.07
N LYS A 386 7.45 52.16 132.50
CA LYS A 386 7.72 53.40 133.26
C LYS A 386 6.69 53.63 134.36
N LEU A 387 5.41 53.44 134.06
CA LEU A 387 4.33 53.49 135.05
C LEU A 387 4.50 52.41 136.11
N GLN A 388 4.87 51.19 135.72
CA GLN A 388 5.17 50.10 136.65
C GLN A 388 6.29 50.49 137.61
N ARG A 389 7.40 51.04 137.09
CA ARG A 389 8.50 51.57 137.92
C ARG A 389 8.06 52.70 138.83
N LEU A 390 7.20 53.60 138.36
CA LEU A 390 6.71 54.74 139.15
C LEU A 390 5.76 54.28 140.25
N VAL A 391 4.88 53.31 139.96
CA VAL A 391 4.05 52.60 140.93
C VAL A 391 4.93 51.90 141.97
N ASP A 392 6.02 51.24 141.55
CA ASP A 392 6.96 50.61 142.48
C ASP A 392 7.69 51.64 143.35
N VAL A 393 8.11 52.78 142.79
CA VAL A 393 8.72 53.89 143.55
C VAL A 393 7.72 54.50 144.55
N LEU A 394 6.46 54.71 144.17
CA LEU A 394 5.42 55.19 145.07
C LEU A 394 5.12 54.18 146.18
N ARG A 395 5.02 52.89 145.85
CA ARG A 395 4.94 51.82 146.85
C ARG A 395 6.12 51.86 147.83
N LYS A 396 7.33 52.15 147.33
CA LYS A 396 8.56 52.25 148.14
C LYS A 396 8.62 53.53 149.00
N LYS A 397 8.13 54.67 148.51
CA LYS A 397 8.07 55.96 149.25
C LYS A 397 6.98 56.00 150.31
N ILE A 398 5.84 55.35 150.08
CA ILE A 398 4.78 55.21 151.10
C ILE A 398 5.22 54.21 152.20
N GLY A 399 6.13 53.28 151.87
CA GLY A 399 6.64 52.27 152.79
C GLY A 399 7.73 52.70 153.79
N ALA A 400 8.33 53.90 153.70
CA ALA A 400 9.45 54.27 154.58
C ALA A 400 9.55 55.79 154.87
N GLY A 401 9.05 56.25 156.02
CA GLY A 401 9.52 57.49 156.67
C GLY A 401 8.46 58.45 157.23
N THR A 402 8.07 58.18 158.48
CA THR A 402 7.65 59.09 159.57
C THR A 402 7.72 60.61 159.35
N THR A 403 6.59 61.33 159.46
CA THR A 403 6.33 62.30 160.55
C THR A 403 4.94 62.97 160.49
N ARG A 404 4.29 62.98 161.67
CA ARG A 404 3.60 64.11 162.33
C ARG A 404 2.28 64.64 161.71
N THR A 405 1.22 64.37 162.46
CA THR A 405 -0.22 64.34 162.16
C THR A 405 -0.94 65.70 162.36
N VAL A 406 -2.10 65.88 161.69
CA VAL A 406 -3.27 66.81 161.90
C VAL A 406 -3.70 67.34 160.52
N ILE A 407 -4.93 67.17 159.99
CA ILE A 407 -6.25 66.80 160.54
C ILE A 407 -6.67 65.40 160.10
#